data_AF-A0ABD0RRT2-F1
#
_entry.id   AF-A0ABD0RRT2-F1
#
_cell.length_a   1.000
_cell.length_b   1.000
_cell.length_c   1.000
_cell.angle_alpha   90.00
_cell.angle_beta   90.00
_cell.angle_gamma   90.00
#
_symmetry.space_group_name_H-M   'P 1'
#
loop_
_entity.id
_entity.type
_entity.pdbx_description
1 polymer ?
#
loop_
_entity_poly.entity_id
_entity_poly.type
_entity_poly.pdbx_seq_one_letter_code
_entity_poly.pdbx_strand_id
1 'polypeptide(L)'
;VHKLVLAACSPYFKAMFTSNFKECHASEVTLRDVCPQVISRLIDYAYTSRITVGEKCVLHVLLTAMRYQMEEVAKACCDFLTKNLEPSNVIGISRFAEEIGCTELHLRTREYINTHFNE
;
A
#
# COMPACT_ATOMS: atom_id res chain seq x y z
N VAL A 1 -15.97 4.46 -12.71
CA VAL A 1 -15.33 4.89 -11.44
C VAL A 1 -15.53 6.38 -11.29
N HIS A 2 -15.82 6.87 -10.09
CA HIS A 2 -16.17 8.27 -9.80
C HIS A 2 -14.94 9.01 -9.26
N LYS A 3 -14.58 10.13 -9.88
CA LYS A 3 -13.43 10.97 -9.47
C LYS A 3 -13.53 11.39 -8.00
N LEU A 4 -14.74 11.72 -7.54
CA LEU A 4 -14.98 12.18 -6.16
C LEU A 4 -14.66 11.11 -5.12
N VAL A 5 -15.06 9.86 -5.34
CA VAL A 5 -14.80 8.74 -4.41
C VAL A 5 -13.30 8.47 -4.31
N LEU A 6 -12.61 8.41 -5.46
CA LEU A 6 -11.16 8.21 -5.49
C LEU A 6 -10.40 9.38 -4.85
N ALA A 7 -10.82 10.62 -5.08
CA ALA A 7 -10.23 11.81 -4.46
C ALA A 7 -10.44 11.85 -2.93
N ALA A 8 -11.55 11.31 -2.43
CA ALA A 8 -11.81 11.23 -1.00
C ALA A 8 -10.91 10.19 -0.31
N CYS A 9 -10.64 9.06 -0.99
CA CYS A 9 -9.85 7.96 -0.43
C CYS A 9 -8.35 8.06 -0.67
N SER A 10 -7.90 8.93 -1.57
CA SER A 10 -6.49 9.03 -1.99
C SER A 10 -6.12 10.49 -2.27
N PRO A 11 -5.22 11.09 -1.49
CA PRO A 11 -4.70 12.43 -1.76
C PRO A 11 -3.96 12.52 -3.11
N TYR A 12 -3.38 11.43 -3.61
CA TYR A 12 -2.81 11.36 -4.95
C TYR A 12 -3.88 11.59 -6.03
N PHE A 13 -4.99 10.84 -5.98
CA PHE A 13 -6.10 11.04 -6.92
C PHE A 13 -6.76 12.40 -6.73
N LYS A 14 -6.85 12.90 -5.49
CA LYS A 14 -7.30 14.26 -5.22
C LYS A 14 -6.44 15.28 -5.96
N ALA A 15 -5.12 15.24 -5.77
CA ALA A 15 -4.20 16.15 -6.45
C ALA A 15 -4.30 16.04 -7.97
N MET A 16 -4.40 14.82 -8.50
CA MET A 16 -4.59 14.58 -9.94
C MET A 16 -5.87 15.21 -10.49
N PHE A 17 -6.97 15.16 -9.74
CA PHE A 17 -8.28 15.67 -10.19
C PHE A 17 -8.56 17.13 -9.82
N THR A 18 -7.83 17.71 -8.84
CA THR A 18 -8.03 19.11 -8.43
C THR A 18 -6.94 20.05 -8.94
N SER A 19 -5.87 19.52 -9.52
CA SER A 19 -4.81 20.35 -10.08
C SER A 19 -5.19 20.86 -11.47
N ASN A 20 -4.75 22.07 -11.83
CA ASN A 20 -4.98 22.67 -13.16
C ASN A 20 -4.19 21.97 -14.30
N PHE A 21 -3.77 20.71 -14.10
CA PHE A 21 -3.09 19.91 -15.12
C PHE A 21 -4.09 19.26 -16.09
N LYS A 22 -3.58 18.79 -17.23
CA LYS A 22 -4.38 18.19 -18.31
C LYS A 22 -5.21 16.99 -17.83
N GLU A 23 -4.75 16.23 -16.83
CA GLU A 23 -5.49 15.09 -16.28
C GLU A 23 -6.82 15.46 -15.61
N CYS A 24 -6.98 16.70 -15.14
CA CYS A 24 -8.23 17.14 -14.51
C CYS A 24 -9.42 17.06 -15.50
N HIS A 25 -9.17 17.40 -16.77
CA HIS A 25 -10.15 17.38 -17.85
C HIS A 25 -10.20 16.07 -18.64
N ALA A 26 -9.28 15.13 -18.35
CA ALA A 26 -9.23 13.85 -19.04
C ALA A 26 -10.39 12.93 -18.59
N SER A 27 -11.01 12.26 -19.56
CA SER A 27 -11.98 11.18 -19.32
C SER A 27 -11.30 9.88 -18.92
N GLU A 28 -10.02 9.70 -19.26
CA GLU A 28 -9.21 8.52 -19.01
C GLU A 28 -7.85 8.90 -18.41
N VAL A 29 -7.36 8.08 -17.47
CA VAL A 29 -6.06 8.23 -16.83
C VAL A 29 -5.30 6.93 -16.97
N THR A 30 -4.10 7.00 -17.54
CA THR A 30 -3.20 5.84 -17.66
C THR A 30 -2.28 5.76 -16.46
N LEU A 31 -2.48 4.73 -15.64
CA LEU A 31 -1.60 4.41 -14.51
C LEU A 31 -0.47 3.51 -15.00
N ARG A 32 0.78 3.98 -14.90
CA ARG A 32 1.97 3.22 -15.29
C ARG A 32 2.60 2.53 -14.08
N ASP A 33 3.32 1.45 -14.33
CA ASP A 33 4.12 0.72 -13.33
C ASP A 33 3.31 0.17 -12.15
N VAL A 34 2.04 -0.20 -12.38
CA VAL A 34 1.17 -0.82 -11.37
C VAL A 34 0.56 -2.12 -11.90
N CYS A 35 0.48 -3.13 -11.02
CA CYS A 35 -0.19 -4.37 -11.35
C CYS A 35 -1.71 -4.14 -11.46
N PRO A 36 -2.36 -4.51 -12.60
CA PRO A 36 -3.81 -4.31 -12.81
C PRO A 36 -4.67 -4.95 -11.72
N GLN A 37 -4.25 -6.10 -11.19
CA GLN A 37 -4.97 -6.80 -10.13
C GLN A 37 -4.93 -6.04 -8.80
N VAL A 38 -3.81 -5.40 -8.49
CA VAL A 38 -3.63 -4.64 -7.23
C VAL A 38 -4.44 -3.35 -7.29
N ILE A 39 -4.37 -2.62 -8.42
CA ILE A 39 -5.13 -1.37 -8.56
C ILE A 39 -6.65 -1.63 -8.55
N SER A 40 -7.11 -2.73 -9.17
CA SER A 40 -8.54 -3.11 -9.09
C SER A 40 -8.99 -3.28 -7.65
N ARG A 41 -8.20 -3.96 -6.81
CA ARG A 41 -8.53 -4.15 -5.39
C ARG A 41 -8.52 -2.85 -4.60
N LEU A 42 -7.63 -1.91 -4.91
CA LEU A 42 -7.61 -0.59 -4.28
C LEU A 42 -8.82 0.26 -4.68
N ILE A 43 -9.26 0.15 -5.93
CA ILE A 43 -10.50 0.77 -6.40
C ILE A 43 -11.68 0.13 -5.68
N ASP A 44 -11.77 -1.19 -5.61
CA ASP A 44 -12.84 -1.89 -4.89
C ASP A 44 -12.87 -1.48 -3.41
N TYR A 45 -11.70 -1.32 -2.77
CA TYR A 45 -11.60 -0.79 -1.42
C TYR A 45 -12.18 0.63 -1.30
N ALA A 46 -11.90 1.52 -2.26
CA ALA A 46 -12.46 2.88 -2.25
C ALA A 46 -14.01 2.88 -2.30
N TYR A 47 -14.64 1.83 -2.85
CA TYR A 47 -16.09 1.70 -2.93
C TYR A 47 -16.72 0.89 -1.79
N THR A 48 -15.98 -0.05 -1.21
CA THR A 48 -16.53 -1.03 -0.26
C THR A 48 -15.95 -0.90 1.15
N SER A 49 -14.87 -0.14 1.30
CA SER A 49 -14.04 -0.06 2.51
C SER A 49 -13.51 -1.43 2.97
N ARG A 50 -13.46 -2.41 2.06
CA ARG A 50 -13.00 -3.77 2.32
C ARG A 50 -11.88 -4.11 1.36
N ILE A 51 -10.80 -4.67 1.88
CA ILE A 51 -9.70 -5.17 1.06
C ILE A 51 -9.24 -6.52 1.58
N THR A 52 -9.07 -7.47 0.67
CA THR A 52 -8.48 -8.77 1.00
C THR A 52 -6.99 -8.73 0.72
N VAL A 53 -6.22 -8.75 1.80
CA VAL A 53 -4.76 -8.80 1.80
C VAL A 53 -4.34 -10.25 1.98
N GLY A 54 -3.60 -10.81 1.02
CA GLY A 54 -3.04 -12.16 1.11
C GLY A 54 -1.52 -12.12 1.07
N GLU A 55 -0.85 -13.14 1.64
CA GLU A 55 0.62 -13.21 1.79
C GLU A 55 1.37 -13.00 0.47
N LYS A 56 0.86 -13.54 -0.64
CA LYS A 56 1.53 -13.42 -1.95
C LYS A 56 1.45 -12.02 -2.56
N CYS A 57 0.45 -11.23 -2.17
CA CYS A 57 0.19 -9.92 -2.78
C CYS A 57 0.36 -8.74 -1.81
N VAL A 58 0.49 -8.98 -0.50
CA VAL A 58 0.52 -7.92 0.52
C VAL A 58 1.62 -6.89 0.27
N LEU A 59 2.82 -7.31 -0.15
CA LEU A 59 3.92 -6.38 -0.43
C LEU A 59 3.58 -5.47 -1.62
N HIS A 60 3.01 -6.02 -2.69
CA HIS A 60 2.58 -5.24 -3.85
C HIS A 60 1.42 -4.29 -3.51
N VAL A 61 0.47 -4.74 -2.68
CA VAL A 61 -0.65 -3.91 -2.20
C VAL A 61 -0.12 -2.77 -1.34
N LEU A 62 0.82 -3.04 -0.43
CA LEU A 62 1.44 -2.03 0.43
C LEU A 62 2.20 -0.98 -0.39
N LEU A 63 3.07 -1.40 -1.31
CA LEU A 63 3.80 -0.50 -2.21
C LEU A 63 2.84 0.42 -2.98
N THR A 64 1.78 -0.17 -3.52
CA THR A 64 0.79 0.56 -4.31
C THR A 64 -0.02 1.50 -3.42
N ALA A 65 -0.47 1.05 -2.25
CA ALA A 65 -1.18 1.88 -1.28
C ALA A 65 -0.35 3.10 -0.85
N MET A 66 0.95 2.92 -0.58
CA MET A 66 1.85 4.04 -0.28
C MET A 66 1.99 5.00 -1.46
N ARG A 67 2.15 4.47 -2.70
CA ARG A 67 2.25 5.29 -3.92
C ARG A 67 1.00 6.15 -4.14
N TYR A 68 -0.19 5.58 -3.94
CA TYR A 68 -1.46 6.28 -4.08
C TYR A 68 -1.91 6.95 -2.77
N GLN A 69 -1.06 7.01 -1.74
CA GLN A 69 -1.33 7.68 -0.47
C GLN A 69 -2.62 7.19 0.22
N MET A 70 -2.92 5.89 0.13
CA MET A 70 -4.05 5.24 0.80
C MET A 70 -3.60 4.70 2.15
N GLU A 71 -3.47 5.60 3.13
CA GLU A 71 -2.87 5.32 4.45
C GLU A 71 -3.55 4.16 5.20
N GLU A 72 -4.88 4.11 5.20
CA GLU A 72 -5.63 3.03 5.88
C GLU A 72 -5.31 1.65 5.30
N VAL A 73 -5.12 1.56 3.97
CA VAL A 73 -4.74 0.30 3.32
C VAL A 73 -3.29 -0.05 3.62
N ALA A 74 -2.40 0.94 3.58
CA ALA A 74 -1.00 0.73 3.92
C ALA A 74 -0.86 0.23 5.36
N LYS A 75 -1.56 0.86 6.31
CA LYS A 75 -1.60 0.44 7.72
C LYS A 75 -2.13 -0.97 7.89
N ALA A 76 -3.25 -1.31 7.24
CA ALA A 76 -3.79 -2.67 7.28
C ALA A 76 -2.80 -3.72 6.74
N CYS A 77 -2.03 -3.38 5.71
CA CYS A 77 -0.98 -4.25 5.18
C CYS A 77 0.20 -4.39 6.14
N CYS A 78 0.64 -3.30 6.77
CA CYS A 78 1.69 -3.33 7.80
C CYS A 78 1.27 -4.16 9.03
N ASP A 79 0.03 -4.01 9.48
CA ASP A 79 -0.53 -4.80 10.58
C ASP A 79 -0.60 -6.28 10.23
N PHE A 80 -1.00 -6.62 9.01
CA PHE A 80 -1.01 -8.00 8.52
C PHE A 80 0.40 -8.60 8.47
N LEU A 81 1.38 -7.85 7.94
CA LEU A 81 2.77 -8.29 7.89
C LEU A 81 3.35 -8.49 9.29
N THR A 82 3.11 -7.54 10.20
CA THR A 82 3.60 -7.60 11.58
C THR A 82 3.04 -8.80 12.34
N LYS A 83 1.76 -9.15 12.11
CA LYS A 83 1.12 -10.32 12.73
C LYS A 83 1.61 -11.67 12.20
N ASN A 84 2.12 -11.71 10.97
CA ASN A 84 2.61 -12.92 10.31
C ASN A 84 4.14 -12.88 10.15
N LEU A 85 4.85 -12.18 11.05
CA LEU A 85 6.32 -12.22 11.07
C LEU A 85 6.79 -13.60 11.52
N GLU A 86 7.72 -14.15 10.74
CA GLU A 86 8.37 -15.42 11.01
C GLU A 86 9.88 -15.26 10.77
N PRO A 87 10.75 -16.08 11.42
CA PRO A 87 12.19 -16.01 11.20
C PRO A 87 12.61 -16.19 9.73
N SER A 88 11.81 -16.96 8.97
CA SER A 88 12.02 -17.22 7.54
C SER A 88 11.71 -16.00 6.65
N ASN A 89 10.82 -15.10 7.07
CA ASN A 89 10.30 -14.02 6.24
C ASN A 89 10.73 -12.61 6.71
N VAL A 90 11.11 -12.46 7.98
CA VAL A 90 11.34 -11.15 8.62
C VAL A 90 12.46 -10.35 7.96
N ILE A 91 13.53 -11.01 7.50
CA ILE A 91 14.65 -10.34 6.83
C ILE A 91 14.19 -9.72 5.50
N GLY A 92 13.39 -10.46 4.73
CA GLY A 92 12.83 -9.99 3.47
C GLY A 92 11.86 -8.83 3.68
N ILE A 93 10.99 -8.92 4.68
CA ILE A 93 10.04 -7.85 5.03
C ILE A 93 10.79 -6.61 5.54
N SER A 94 11.85 -6.78 6.35
CA SER A 94 12.66 -5.67 6.85
C SER A 94 13.34 -4.90 5.73
N ARG A 95 13.99 -5.62 4.80
CA ARG A 95 14.62 -5.01 3.62
C ARG A 95 13.58 -4.30 2.75
N PHE A 96 12.44 -4.93 2.53
CA PHE A 96 11.36 -4.30 1.75
C PHE A 96 10.86 -3.02 2.43
N ALA A 97 10.66 -3.04 3.75
CA ALA A 97 10.23 -1.87 4.52
C ALA A 97 11.22 -0.71 4.40
N GLU A 98 12.53 -1.00 4.40
CA GLU A 98 13.58 -0.01 4.15
C GLU A 98 13.51 0.56 2.73
N GLU A 99 13.36 -0.30 1.70
CA GLU A 99 13.28 0.10 0.29
C GLU A 99 12.09 1.01 -0.01
N ILE A 100 10.94 0.79 0.63
CA ILE A 100 9.72 1.62 0.45
C ILE A 100 9.66 2.81 1.42
N GLY A 101 10.63 2.95 2.33
CA GLY A 101 10.65 4.00 3.34
C GLY A 101 9.57 3.86 4.43
N CYS A 102 9.04 2.66 4.66
CA CYS A 102 8.06 2.39 5.71
C CYS A 102 8.78 2.17 7.05
N THR A 103 9.01 3.27 7.78
CA THR A 103 9.75 3.26 9.04
C THR A 103 9.09 2.44 10.14
N GLU A 104 7.75 2.48 10.24
CA GLU A 104 6.99 1.69 11.23
C GLU A 104 7.23 0.19 11.03
N LEU A 105 7.04 -0.32 9.80
CA LEU A 105 7.23 -1.75 9.51
C LEU A 105 8.69 -2.16 9.72
N HIS A 106 9.64 -1.30 9.32
CA HIS A 106 11.06 -1.57 9.52
C HIS A 106 11.47 -1.62 11.00
N LEU A 107 10.88 -0.77 11.85
CA LEU A 107 11.12 -0.81 13.29
C LEU A 107 10.59 -2.13 13.88
N ARG A 108 9.37 -2.52 13.54
CA ARG A 108 8.74 -3.76 14.01
C ARG A 108 9.53 -4.99 13.61
N THR A 109 10.00 -5.06 12.36
CA THR A 109 10.82 -6.19 11.89
C THR A 109 12.16 -6.24 12.61
N ARG A 110 12.79 -5.10 12.89
CA ARG A 110 14.03 -5.04 13.66
C ARG A 110 13.86 -5.47 15.11
N GLU A 111 12.79 -5.06 15.77
CA GLU A 111 12.45 -5.52 17.12
C GLU A 111 12.26 -7.04 17.15
N TYR A 112 11.57 -7.59 16.15
CA TYR A 112 11.39 -9.04 16.00
C TYR A 112 12.74 -9.76 15.83
N ILE A 113 13.60 -9.25 14.93
CA ILE A 113 14.94 -9.83 14.70
C ILE A 113 15.77 -9.81 15.98
N ASN A 114 15.80 -8.70 16.71
CA ASN A 114 16.58 -8.58 17.94
C ASN A 114 16.10 -9.50 19.06
N THR A 115 14.78 -9.75 19.14
CA THR A 115 14.19 -10.62 20.17
C THR A 115 14.41 -12.11 19.86
N HIS A 116 14.42 -12.50 18.59
CA HIS A 116 14.56 -13.90 18.15
C HIS A 116 15.98 -14.23 17.66
N PHE A 117 16.97 -13.36 17.87
CA PHE A 117 18.35 -13.57 17.41
C PHE A 117 19.06 -14.75 18.13
N ASN A 118 18.56 -15.17 19.29
CA ASN A 118 19.16 -16.20 20.14
C ASN A 118 18.43 -17.56 20.11
N GLU A 119 17.43 -17.73 19.24
CA GLU A 119 16.80 -19.03 18.94
C GLU A 119 17.44 -19.69 17.71
#